data_AF-A0A251VG85-F1
#
_entry.id   AF-A0A251VG85-F1
#
_cell.length_a   1.000
_cell.length_b   1.000
_cell.length_c   1.000
_cell.angle_alpha   90.00
_cell.angle_beta   90.00
_cell.angle_gamma   90.00
#
_symmetry.space_group_name_H-M   'P 1'
#
loop_
_entity.id
_entity.type
_entity.pdbx_description
1 polymer ?
#
loop_
_entity_poly.entity_id
_entity_poly.type
_entity_poly.pdbx_seq_one_letter_code
_entity_poly.pdbx_strand_id
1 'polypeptide(L)' 'MLSQLISSGHNIYAQLWESYAEKMQKFVSKKPEGVTTVLILQIGKFTFSGGKAYVSSTFHGSILFINDDIEEIIAFKHRI' A
#
# COMPACT_ATOMS: atom_id res chain seq x y z
N MET A 1 5.65 6.24 9.13
CA MET A 1 4.17 6.35 9.21
C MET A 1 3.59 4.98 8.92
N LEU A 2 2.89 4.36 9.87
CA LEU A 2 2.20 3.08 9.64
C LEU A 2 0.86 3.39 8.96
N SER A 3 0.72 3.08 7.67
CA SER A 3 -0.54 3.25 6.95
C SER A 3 -1.35 1.95 7.03
N GLN A 4 -2.57 2.04 7.55
CA GLN A 4 -3.52 0.94 7.63
C GLN A 4 -4.18 0.75 6.26
N LEU A 5 -4.08 -0.44 5.67
CA LEU A 5 -4.79 -0.80 4.44
C LEU A 5 -6.15 -1.42 4.82
N ILE A 6 -7.23 -0.90 4.24
CA ILE A 6 -8.59 -1.38 4.45
C ILE A 6 -9.07 -2.09 3.17
N SER A 7 -9.34 -3.39 3.26
CA SER A 7 -10.33 -4.06 2.39
C SER A 7 -10.91 -5.29 3.12
N SER A 8 -12.24 -5.35 3.19
CA SER A 8 -13.07 -6.54 3.50
C SER A 8 -12.48 -7.60 4.44
N GLY A 9 -12.74 -7.42 5.74
CA GLY A 9 -12.70 -8.48 6.77
C GLY A 9 -11.36 -8.70 7.48
N HIS A 10 -10.21 -8.42 6.85
CA HIS A 10 -8.91 -8.61 7.47
C HIS A 10 -8.00 -7.40 7.23
N ASN A 11 -7.58 -6.75 8.31
CA ASN A 11 -6.65 -5.62 8.26
C ASN A 11 -5.22 -6.11 8.08
N ILE A 12 -4.49 -5.52 7.12
CA ILE A 12 -3.06 -5.70 6.95
C ILE A 12 -2.34 -4.35 7.10
N TYR A 13 -1.19 -4.36 7.76
CA TYR A 13 -0.41 -3.17 8.02
C TYR A 13 0.73 -3.04 7.00
N ALA A 14 0.86 -1.88 6.35
CA ALA A 14 2.00 -1.61 5.48
C ALA A 14 3.10 -0.85 6.21
N GLN A 15 4.31 -1.39 6.15
CA GLN A 15 5.55 -0.78 6.65
C GLN A 15 6.38 -0.28 5.48
N LEU A 16 6.23 1.01 5.19
CA LEU A 16 6.97 1.70 4.14
C LEU A 16 8.20 2.39 4.72
N TRP A 17 9.36 2.22 4.07
CA TRP A 17 10.64 2.76 4.50
C TRP A 17 11.15 3.80 3.52
N GLU A 18 11.91 4.77 4.02
CA GLU A 18 12.65 5.76 3.22
C GLU A 18 11.79 6.40 2.12
N SER A 19 12.24 6.33 0.86
CA SER A 19 11.58 6.91 -0.31
C SER A 19 10.15 6.40 -0.51
N TYR A 20 9.82 5.18 -0.09
CA TYR A 20 8.46 4.65 -0.13
C TYR A 20 7.55 5.33 0.89
N ALA A 21 8.06 5.62 2.08
CA ALA A 21 7.32 6.37 3.09
C ALA A 21 7.07 7.81 2.61
N GLU A 22 8.07 8.45 2.01
CA GLU A 22 7.92 9.79 1.42
C GLU A 22 6.94 9.81 0.24
N LYS A 23 6.99 8.81 -0.66
CA LYS A 23 6.04 8.68 -1.78
C LYS A 23 4.61 8.60 -1.26
N MET A 24 4.37 7.78 -0.23
CA MET A 24 3.04 7.64 0.38
C MET A 24 2.59 8.93 1.09
N GLN A 25 3.49 9.60 1.82
CA GLN A 25 3.16 10.86 2.48
C GLN A 25 2.78 11.95 1.46
N LYS A 26 3.54 12.08 0.37
CA LYS A 26 3.24 13.00 -0.73
C LYS A 26 1.89 12.69 -1.36
N PHE A 27 1.57 11.41 -1.57
CA PHE A 27 0.26 10.99 -2.09
C PHE A 27 -0.88 11.38 -1.13
N VAL A 28 -0.77 11.02 0.16
CA VAL A 28 -1.80 11.31 1.17
C VAL A 28 -2.05 12.81 1.30
N SER A 29 -0.99 13.63 1.27
CA SER A 29 -1.11 15.10 1.38
C SER A 29 -1.90 15.76 0.24
N LYS A 30 -2.05 15.09 -0.91
CA LYS A 30 -2.73 15.60 -2.10
C LYS A 30 -4.04 14.87 -2.40
N LYS A 31 -4.33 13.77 -1.70
CA LYS A 31 -5.48 12.93 -2.01
C LYS A 31 -6.78 13.62 -1.55
N PRO A 32 -7.79 13.77 -2.42
CA PRO A 32 -9.12 14.20 -1.99
C PRO A 32 -9.73 13.21 -0.98
N GLU A 33 -10.52 13.72 -0.03
CA GLU A 33 -11.29 12.87 0.87
C GLU A 33 -12.24 11.96 0.09
N GLY A 34 -12.54 10.77 0.63
CA GLY A 34 -13.46 9.81 0.00
C GLY A 34 -12.90 9.02 -1.19
N VAL A 35 -11.76 9.40 -1.77
CA VAL A 35 -11.18 8.67 -2.92
C VAL A 35 -10.55 7.34 -2.49
N THR A 36 -11.00 6.22 -3.07
CA THR A 36 -10.36 4.91 -2.87
C THR A 36 -8.91 4.92 -3.34
N THR A 37 -8.01 4.41 -2.49
CA THR A 37 -6.59 4.26 -2.79
C THR A 37 -6.26 2.80 -2.99
N VAL A 38 -5.66 2.47 -4.12
CA VAL A 38 -5.10 1.15 -4.40
C VAL A 38 -3.58 1.23 -4.28
N LEU A 39 -3.02 0.35 -3.47
CA LEU A 39 -1.59 0.20 -3.27
C LEU A 39 -1.14 -1.15 -3.86
N ILE A 40 -0.07 -1.14 -4.65
CA ILE A 40 0.62 -2.38 -5.03
C ILE A 40 2.06 -2.28 -4.51
N LEU A 41 2.42 -3.19 -3.61
CA LEU A 41 3.80 -3.40 -3.18
C LEU A 41 4.31 -4.70 -3.78
N GLN A 42 5.11 -4.60 -4.84
CA GLN A 42 5.78 -5.75 -5.44
C GLN A 42 7.02 -6.11 -4.62
N ILE A 43 7.30 -7.41 -4.52
CA ILE A 43 8.45 -7.96 -3.78
C ILE A 43 8.45 -7.42 -2.33
N GLY A 44 7.28 -7.49 -1.68
CA GLY A 44 7.11 -7.12 -0.27
C GLY A 44 7.42 -8.30 0.66
N LYS A 45 7.93 -8.01 1.85
CA LYS A 45 8.07 -9.04 2.90
C LYS A 45 6.78 -9.14 3.68
N PHE A 46 6.17 -10.32 3.68
CA PHE A 46 5.07 -10.63 4.58
C PHE A 46 5.61 -11.02 5.97
N THR A 47 4.96 -10.56 7.04
CA THR A 47 5.27 -10.96 8.41
C THR A 47 4.00 -11.04 9.24
N PHE A 48 3.90 -12.04 10.11
CA PHE A 48 2.83 -12.15 11.08
C PHE A 48 3.43 -12.08 12.49
N SER A 49 2.99 -11.11 13.29
CA SER A 49 3.48 -10.91 14.65
C SER A 49 2.41 -10.26 15.52
N GLY A 50 2.26 -10.73 16.76
CA GLY A 50 1.29 -10.19 17.72
C GLY A 50 -0.16 -10.22 17.21
N GLY A 51 -0.54 -11.26 16.46
CA GLY A 51 -1.88 -11.40 15.89
C GLY A 51 -2.17 -10.47 14.70
N LYS A 52 -1.17 -9.75 14.17
CA LYS A 52 -1.31 -8.80 13.08
C LYS A 52 -0.47 -9.22 11.88
N ALA A 53 -1.03 -9.04 10.69
CA ALA A 53 -0.35 -9.23 9.42
C ALA A 53 0.29 -7.92 8.94
N TYR A 54 1.53 -8.01 8.46
CA TYR A 54 2.32 -6.90 7.97
C TYR A 54 2.88 -7.21 6.58
N VAL A 55 2.98 -6.18 5.75
CA VAL A 55 3.78 -6.17 4.52
C VAL A 55 4.79 -5.04 4.60
N SER A 56 6.06 -5.32 4.29
CA SER A 56 7.12 -4.30 4.36
C SER A 56 7.91 -4.16 3.05
N SER A 57 8.34 -2.92 2.78
CA SER A 57 9.19 -2.53 1.63
C SER A 57 10.69 -2.69 1.92
N THR A 58 11.06 -3.59 2.83
CA THR A 58 12.44 -3.76 3.31
C THR A 58 13.36 -4.49 2.33
N PHE A 59 12.81 -5.10 1.28
CA PHE A 59 13.63 -5.82 0.29
C PHE A 59 14.23 -4.83 -0.71
N HIS A 60 15.51 -5.03 -1.01
CA HIS A 60 16.14 -4.34 -2.13
C HIS A 60 15.45 -4.79 -3.43
N GLY A 61 14.91 -3.85 -4.20
CA GLY A 61 14.11 -4.13 -5.40
C GLY A 61 12.59 -4.20 -5.17
N SER A 62 12.07 -3.94 -3.97
CA SER A 62 10.64 -3.67 -3.81
C SER A 62 10.21 -2.53 -4.73
N ILE A 63 8.99 -2.56 -5.25
CA ILE A 63 8.41 -1.48 -6.07
C ILE A 63 7.05 -1.11 -5.48
N LEU A 64 6.79 0.18 -5.32
CA LEU A 64 5.54 0.70 -4.78
C LEU A 64 4.78 1.50 -5.84
N PHE A 65 3.57 1.03 -6.15
CA PHE A 65 2.60 1.78 -6.96
C PHE A 65 1.47 2.31 -6.07
N ILE A 66 1.07 3.57 -6.30
CA ILE A 66 0.04 4.24 -5.51
C ILE A 66 -0.95 4.94 -6.43
N ASN A 67 -2.11 4.31 -6.66
CA ASN A 67 -3.09 4.81 -7.63
C ASN A 67 -2.49 5.14 -9.02
N ASP A 68 -1.36 4.51 -9.37
CA ASP A 68 -0.68 4.72 -10.64
C ASP A 68 -1.56 4.18 -11.79
N ASP A 69 -1.41 4.76 -12.99
CA ASP A 69 -2.17 4.41 -14.19
C ASP A 69 -1.58 3.16 -14.85
N ILE A 70 -1.74 2.02 -14.16
CA ILE A 70 -1.30 0.71 -14.60
C ILE A 70 -2.48 -0.26 -14.68
N GLU A 71 -2.40 -1.21 -15.61
CA GLU A 71 -3.49 -2.12 -15.94
C GLU A 71 -4.02 -2.86 -14.71
N GLU A 72 -3.14 -3.30 -13.79
CA GLU A 72 -3.53 -4.02 -12.59
C GLU A 72 -4.38 -3.16 -11.64
N ILE A 73 -4.05 -1.87 -11.48
CA ILE A 73 -4.81 -0.95 -10.63
C ILE A 73 -6.15 -0.62 -11.28
N ILE A 74 -6.17 -0.37 -12.59
CA ILE A 74 -7.39 -0.09 -13.36
C ILE A 74 -8.33 -1.29 -13.27
N ALA A 75 -7.82 -2.50 -13.53
CA ALA A 75 -8.58 -3.74 -13.47
C ALA A 75 -9.11 -4.02 -12.06
N PHE A 76 -8.33 -3.73 -11.01
CA PHE A 76 -8.81 -3.86 -9.62
C PHE A 76 -9.95 -2.88 -9.32
N LYS A 77 -9.80 -1.61 -9.73
CA LYS A 77 -10.84 -0.58 -9.52
C LYS A 77 -12.15 -0.88 -10.23
N HIS A 78 -12.13 -1.58 -11.37
CA HIS A 78 -13.34 -2.01 -12.07
C HIS A 78 -14.08 -3.19 -11.39
N ARG A 79 -13.45 -3.86 -10.41
CA ARG A 79 -14.03 -5.03 -9.70
C ARG A 79 -14.62 -4.69 -8.34
N ILE A 80 -14.46 -3.43 -7.89
CA ILE A 80 -14.96 -2.91 -6.60
C ILE A 80 -16.08 -1.90 -6.84
#